data_AF-A0A2J7TJ75-F1
#
_entry.id   AF-A0A2J7TJ75-F1
#
_cell.length_a   1.000
_cell.length_b   1.000
_cell.length_c   1.000
_cell.angle_alpha   90.00
_cell.angle_beta   90.00
_cell.angle_gamma   90.00
#
_symmetry.space_group_name_H-M   'P 1'
#
loop_
_entity.id
_entity.type
_entity.pdbx_description
1 polymer ?
#
loop_
_entity_poly.entity_id
_entity_poly.type
_entity_poly.pdbx_seq_one_letter_code
_entity_poly.pdbx_strand_id
1 'polypeptide(L)'
;METRKTATAPEGATWARIGAGFYVAWGLFHLRVAYDIYELGAGQSGLAQGRIFQLAAYMLTISLFVIAVAVLKNSRNDRTGYWLNLIVAGWADLIWVAVVVAPGYVGLLRGLAPPAIFLAGAAATTLARRAKILSDQPVI
;
A
#
# COMPACT_ATOMS: atom_id res chain seq x y z
N MET A 1 14.36 34.60 15.23
CA MET A 1 14.96 33.87 14.11
C MET A 1 14.74 32.39 14.38
N GLU A 2 13.68 31.83 13.81
CA GLU A 2 13.26 30.45 14.09
C GLU A 2 14.12 29.50 13.26
N THR A 3 15.01 28.74 13.91
CA THR A 3 15.80 27.70 13.27
C THR A 3 14.85 26.62 12.76
N ARG A 4 14.55 26.64 11.46
CA ARG A 4 13.86 25.55 10.79
C ARG A 4 14.72 24.30 10.98
N LYS A 5 14.32 23.42 11.91
CA LYS A 5 14.93 22.08 12.07
C LYS A 5 14.78 21.38 10.73
N THR A 6 15.83 21.35 9.93
CA THR A 6 15.88 20.56 8.70
C THR A 6 15.82 19.10 9.13
N ALA A 7 14.83 18.38 8.60
CA ALA A 7 14.72 16.95 8.86
C ALA A 7 16.02 16.27 8.45
N THR A 8 16.57 15.44 9.33
CA THR A 8 17.89 14.86 9.11
C THR A 8 17.81 13.63 8.20
N ALA A 9 18.87 13.30 7.48
CA ALA A 9 18.93 12.10 6.63
C ALA A 9 18.56 10.79 7.39
N PRO A 10 18.96 10.59 8.67
CA PRO A 10 18.51 9.45 9.49
C PRO A 10 17.00 9.40 9.73
N GLU A 11 16.34 10.55 9.94
CA GLU A 11 14.88 10.61 10.11
C GLU A 11 14.17 10.16 8.83
N GLY A 12 14.63 10.63 7.67
CA GLY A 12 14.09 10.22 6.37
C GLY A 12 14.21 8.72 6.12
N ALA A 13 15.34 8.11 6.50
CA ALA A 13 15.54 6.66 6.39
C ALA A 13 14.61 5.86 7.32
N THR A 14 14.36 6.35 8.53
CA THR A 14 13.42 5.73 9.47
C THR A 14 12.00 5.75 8.93
N TRP A 15 11.52 6.91 8.45
CA TRP A 15 10.19 7.03 7.84
C TRP A 15 10.01 6.12 6.62
N ALA A 16 11.05 5.98 5.81
CA ALA A 16 11.04 5.09 4.64
C ALA A 16 10.83 3.62 5.04
N ARG A 17 11.53 3.16 6.09
CA ARG A 17 11.41 1.79 6.61
C ARG A 17 10.04 1.54 7.27
N ILE A 18 9.54 2.49 8.05
CA ILE A 18 8.20 2.43 8.64
C ILE A 18 7.14 2.31 7.54
N GLY A 19 7.20 3.18 6.53
CA GLY A 19 6.28 3.16 5.41
C GLY A 19 6.36 1.88 4.58
N ALA A 20 7.57 1.35 4.35
CA ALA A 20 7.76 0.05 3.72
C ALA A 20 7.13 -1.09 4.56
N GLY A 21 7.27 -1.04 5.89
CA GLY A 21 6.63 -2.01 6.79
C GLY A 21 5.10 -2.01 6.66
N PHE A 22 4.48 -0.84 6.59
CA PHE A 22 3.03 -0.74 6.35
C PHE A 22 2.62 -1.30 4.98
N TYR A 23 3.36 -1.01 3.90
CA TYR A 23 3.07 -1.62 2.60
C TYR A 23 3.24 -3.14 2.59
N VAL A 24 4.22 -3.68 3.33
CA VAL A 24 4.36 -5.13 3.50
C VAL A 24 3.15 -5.69 4.26
N ALA A 25 2.74 -5.06 5.36
CA ALA A 25 1.56 -5.47 6.12
C ALA A 25 0.28 -5.45 5.25
N TRP A 26 0.10 -4.40 4.44
CA TRP A 26 -0.99 -4.29 3.46
C TRP A 26 -0.95 -5.45 2.46
N GLY A 27 0.23 -5.76 1.91
CA GLY A 27 0.38 -6.85 0.97
C GLY A 27 0.10 -8.21 1.59
N LEU A 28 0.59 -8.49 2.80
CA LEU A 28 0.33 -9.74 3.51
C LEU A 28 -1.16 -9.93 3.82
N PHE A 29 -1.85 -8.85 4.20
CA PHE A 29 -3.31 -8.87 4.35
C PHE A 29 -3.99 -9.28 3.03
N HIS A 30 -3.56 -8.72 1.91
CA HIS A 30 -4.16 -9.02 0.61
C HIS A 30 -3.76 -10.37 0.02
N LEU A 31 -2.64 -10.96 0.43
CA LEU A 31 -2.38 -12.38 0.16
C LEU A 31 -3.46 -13.27 0.78
N ARG A 32 -3.90 -12.95 2.01
CA ARG A 32 -5.02 -13.66 2.64
C ARG A 32 -6.33 -13.40 1.90
N VAL A 33 -6.61 -12.16 1.49
CA VAL A 33 -7.80 -11.83 0.68
C VAL A 33 -7.81 -12.60 -0.64
N ALA A 34 -6.66 -12.68 -1.34
CA ALA A 34 -6.54 -13.44 -2.57
C ALA A 34 -6.89 -14.92 -2.37
N TYR A 35 -6.42 -15.51 -1.27
CA TYR A 35 -6.78 -16.88 -0.87
C TYR A 35 -8.28 -17.02 -0.56
N ASP A 36 -8.87 -16.10 0.19
CA ASP A 36 -10.31 -16.13 0.50
C ASP A 36 -11.17 -16.02 -0.77
N ILE A 37 -10.76 -15.21 -1.77
CA ILE A 37 -11.45 -15.12 -3.07
C ILE A 37 -11.28 -16.42 -3.86
N TYR A 38 -10.10 -17.05 -3.82
CA TYR A 38 -9.88 -18.34 -4.45
C TYR A 38 -10.81 -19.42 -3.85
N GLU A 39 -10.88 -19.52 -2.52
CA GLU A 39 -11.79 -20.44 -1.83
C GLU A 39 -13.26 -20.21 -2.23
N LEU A 40 -13.68 -18.95 -2.36
CA LEU A 40 -15.02 -18.61 -2.83
C LEU A 40 -15.30 -19.14 -4.24
N GLY A 41 -14.29 -19.10 -5.12
CA GLY A 41 -14.40 -19.62 -6.49
C GLY A 41 -14.48 -21.15 -6.55
N ALA A 42 -13.93 -21.86 -5.57
CA ALA A 42 -13.91 -23.33 -5.56
C ALA A 42 -15.31 -23.94 -5.48
N GLY A 43 -16.28 -23.25 -4.85
CA GLY A 43 -17.67 -23.67 -4.77
C GLY A 43 -18.54 -23.30 -5.99
N GLN A 44 -17.97 -22.64 -6.99
CA GLN A 44 -18.68 -22.18 -8.19
C GLN A 44 -18.36 -23.07 -9.40
N SER A 45 -19.05 -22.85 -10.52
CA SER A 45 -18.75 -23.53 -11.78
C SER A 45 -18.89 -22.59 -13.00
N GLY A 46 -18.32 -23.00 -14.13
CA GLY A 46 -18.40 -22.26 -15.39
C GLY A 46 -17.71 -20.88 -15.35
N LEU A 47 -18.27 -19.91 -16.08
CA LEU A 47 -17.67 -18.58 -16.22
C LEU A 47 -17.56 -17.83 -14.89
N ALA A 48 -18.50 -18.03 -13.96
CA ALA A 48 -18.47 -17.40 -12.64
C ALA A 48 -17.22 -17.80 -11.85
N GLN A 49 -16.90 -19.10 -11.81
CA GLN A 49 -15.67 -19.60 -11.18
C GLN A 49 -14.43 -18.98 -11.83
N GLY A 50 -14.38 -18.95 -13.16
CA GLY A 50 -13.27 -18.34 -13.90
C GLY A 50 -13.04 -16.87 -13.55
N ARG A 51 -14.11 -16.07 -13.43
CA ARG A 51 -14.02 -14.65 -13.05
C ARG A 51 -13.57 -14.44 -11.60
N ILE A 52 -14.01 -15.30 -10.68
CA ILE A 52 -13.58 -15.24 -9.28
C ILE A 52 -12.10 -15.62 -9.16
N PHE A 53 -11.65 -16.68 -9.85
CA PHE A 53 -10.23 -17.04 -9.89
C PHE A 53 -9.37 -15.95 -10.53
N GLN A 54 -9.87 -15.30 -11.59
CA GLN A 54 -9.19 -14.15 -12.18
C GLN A 54 -9.04 -13.00 -11.15
N LEU A 55 -10.08 -12.70 -10.39
CA LEU A 55 -10.02 -11.70 -9.32
C LEU A 55 -9.03 -12.08 -8.21
N ALA A 56 -9.01 -13.35 -7.80
CA ALA A 56 -8.02 -13.87 -6.83
C ALA A 56 -6.58 -13.70 -7.35
N ALA A 57 -6.33 -14.04 -8.61
CA ALA A 57 -5.03 -13.91 -9.25
C ALA A 57 -4.58 -12.43 -9.35
N TYR A 58 -5.49 -11.51 -9.66
CA TYR A 58 -5.20 -10.09 -9.65
C TYR A 58 -4.84 -9.60 -8.25
N MET A 59 -5.60 -9.99 -7.23
CA MET A 59 -5.29 -9.60 -5.86
C MET A 59 -3.94 -10.16 -5.40
N LEU A 60 -3.64 -11.42 -5.72
CA LEU A 60 -2.36 -12.05 -5.43
C LEU A 60 -1.19 -11.28 -6.05
N THR A 61 -1.27 -11.00 -7.35
CA THR A 61 -0.18 -10.33 -8.09
C THR A 61 0.01 -8.89 -7.66
N ILE A 62 -1.07 -8.14 -7.39
CA ILE A 62 -1.00 -6.78 -6.82
C ILE A 62 -0.33 -6.81 -5.43
N SER A 63 -0.70 -7.77 -4.58
CA SER A 63 -0.11 -7.92 -3.24
C SER A 63 1.39 -8.17 -3.30
N LEU A 64 1.81 -9.12 -4.15
CA LEU A 64 3.23 -9.44 -4.36
C LEU A 64 4.00 -8.26 -4.94
N PHE A 65 3.40 -7.52 -5.87
CA PHE A 65 3.98 -6.30 -6.41
C PHE A 65 4.23 -5.26 -5.31
N VAL A 66 3.21 -4.96 -4.49
CA VAL A 66 3.32 -3.97 -3.41
C VAL A 66 4.40 -4.38 -2.40
N ILE A 67 4.48 -5.65 -2.03
CA ILE A 67 5.53 -6.19 -1.15
C ILE A 67 6.92 -6.03 -1.79
N ALA A 68 7.07 -6.43 -3.05
CA ALA A 68 8.35 -6.36 -3.75
C ALA A 68 8.86 -4.91 -3.85
N VAL A 69 7.99 -3.98 -4.24
CA VAL A 69 8.33 -2.55 -4.30
C VAL A 69 8.61 -1.99 -2.91
N ALA A 70 7.88 -2.41 -1.87
CA ALA A 70 8.12 -1.99 -0.51
C ALA A 70 9.53 -2.37 -0.03
N VAL A 71 9.90 -3.65 -0.21
CA VAL A 71 11.18 -4.21 0.23
C VAL A 71 12.34 -3.68 -0.60
N LEU A 72 12.21 -3.66 -1.93
CA LEU A 72 13.32 -3.33 -2.83
C LEU A 72 13.51 -1.82 -3.02
N LYS A 73 12.43 -1.02 -2.87
CA LYS A 73 12.43 0.40 -3.23
C LYS A 73 12.02 1.31 -2.07
N ASN A 74 10.84 1.12 -1.47
CA ASN A 74 10.37 2.04 -0.42
C ASN A 74 11.28 2.03 0.81
N SER A 75 11.82 0.87 1.20
CA SER A 75 12.76 0.73 2.32
C SER A 75 14.05 1.58 2.15
N ARG A 76 14.38 1.92 0.90
CA ARG A 76 15.53 2.74 0.49
C ARG A 76 15.14 4.17 0.15
N ASN A 77 13.92 4.58 0.49
CA ASN A 77 13.35 5.89 0.18
C ASN A 77 13.40 6.22 -1.33
N ASP A 78 13.24 5.24 -2.21
CA ASP A 78 13.33 5.45 -3.65
C ASP A 78 12.09 6.18 -4.23
N ARG A 79 12.32 7.13 -5.16
CA ARG A 79 11.26 7.96 -5.75
C ARG A 79 10.28 7.16 -6.60
N THR A 80 10.77 6.23 -7.41
CA THR A 80 9.94 5.38 -8.26
C THR A 80 9.12 4.44 -7.39
N GLY A 81 9.72 3.84 -6.35
CA GLY A 81 9.02 2.98 -5.40
C GLY A 81 7.90 3.69 -4.65
N TYR A 82 8.13 4.96 -4.27
CA TYR A 82 7.10 5.80 -3.68
C TYR A 82 5.86 5.90 -4.59
N TRP A 83 6.03 6.29 -5.85
CA TRP A 83 4.90 6.45 -6.77
C TRP A 83 4.23 5.14 -7.12
N LEU A 84 5.00 4.07 -7.34
CA LEU A 84 4.45 2.74 -7.66
C LEU A 84 3.51 2.25 -6.55
N ASN A 85 3.95 2.24 -5.30
CA ASN A 85 3.10 1.76 -4.21
C ASN A 85 1.96 2.73 -3.87
N LEU A 86 2.19 4.05 -3.97
CA LEU A 86 1.12 5.02 -3.74
C LEU A 86 -0.04 4.83 -4.73
N ILE A 87 0.28 4.67 -6.02
CA ILE A 87 -0.71 4.54 -7.08
C ILE A 87 -1.36 3.16 -7.04
N VAL A 88 -0.57 2.08 -6.97
CA VAL A 88 -1.12 0.71 -7.08
C VAL A 88 -1.95 0.32 -5.86
N ALA A 89 -1.42 0.51 -4.65
CA ALA A 89 -2.18 0.20 -3.43
C ALA A 89 -3.37 1.16 -3.27
N GLY A 90 -3.16 2.47 -3.53
CA GLY A 90 -4.23 3.46 -3.47
C GLY A 90 -5.37 3.19 -4.45
N TRP A 91 -5.05 2.74 -5.67
CA TRP A 91 -6.05 2.31 -6.65
C TRP A 91 -6.85 1.10 -6.17
N ALA A 92 -6.17 0.07 -5.65
CA ALA A 92 -6.83 -1.13 -5.14
C ALA A 92 -7.81 -0.79 -3.99
N ASP A 93 -7.36 0.01 -3.03
CA ASP A 93 -8.19 0.44 -1.90
C ASP A 93 -9.34 1.37 -2.31
N LEU A 94 -9.11 2.28 -3.27
CA LEU A 94 -10.16 3.16 -3.80
C LEU A 94 -11.29 2.34 -4.43
N ILE A 95 -10.94 1.38 -5.28
CA ILE A 95 -11.93 0.50 -5.93
C ILE A 95 -12.65 -0.35 -4.88
N TRP A 96 -11.93 -0.96 -3.94
CA TRP A 96 -12.51 -1.71 -2.84
C TRP A 96 -13.52 -0.89 -2.03
N VAL A 97 -13.16 0.34 -1.64
CA VAL A 97 -14.06 1.23 -0.91
C VAL A 97 -15.29 1.56 -1.74
N ALA A 98 -15.12 1.92 -3.01
CA ALA A 98 -16.23 2.32 -3.88
C ALA A 98 -17.21 1.19 -4.18
N VAL A 99 -16.71 -0.03 -4.42
CA VAL A 99 -17.54 -1.15 -4.91
C VAL A 99 -17.92 -2.16 -3.83
N VAL A 100 -17.24 -2.18 -2.69
CA VAL A 100 -17.52 -3.13 -1.59
C VAL A 100 -17.93 -2.45 -0.30
N VAL A 101 -17.17 -1.47 0.18
CA VAL A 101 -17.43 -0.85 1.49
C VAL A 101 -18.61 0.11 1.42
N ALA A 102 -18.61 1.04 0.47
CA ALA A 102 -19.65 2.06 0.33
C ALA A 102 -21.05 1.46 0.09
N PRO A 103 -21.22 0.37 -0.69
CA PRO A 103 -22.50 -0.33 -0.79
C PRO A 103 -22.91 -1.13 0.45
N GLY A 104 -22.02 -1.31 1.43
CA GLY A 104 -22.32 -2.01 2.67
C GLY A 104 -22.18 -3.54 2.64
N TYR A 105 -21.45 -4.12 1.68
CA TYR A 105 -21.24 -5.57 1.61
C TYR A 105 -20.30 -6.12 2.70
N VAL A 106 -19.65 -5.24 3.45
CA VAL A 106 -18.76 -5.59 4.56
C VAL A 106 -18.91 -4.57 5.69
N GLY A 107 -18.77 -5.00 6.94
CA GLY A 107 -18.75 -4.09 8.08
C GLY A 107 -17.56 -3.11 8.01
N LEU A 108 -17.78 -1.87 8.46
CA LEU A 108 -16.81 -0.77 8.31
C LEU A 108 -15.41 -1.08 8.88
N LEU A 109 -15.32 -1.73 10.04
CA LEU A 109 -14.02 -2.07 10.64
C LEU A 109 -13.20 -2.98 9.71
N ARG A 110 -13.82 -4.02 9.15
CA ARG A 110 -13.16 -4.91 8.19
C ARG A 110 -12.93 -4.22 6.85
N GLY A 111 -13.88 -3.41 6.41
CA GLY A 111 -13.82 -2.69 5.13
C GLY A 111 -12.73 -1.63 5.06
N LEU A 112 -12.49 -0.89 6.15
CA LEU A 112 -11.56 0.24 6.19
C LEU A 112 -10.16 -0.13 6.74
N ALA A 113 -9.97 -1.36 7.25
CA ALA A 113 -8.67 -1.80 7.74
C ALA A 113 -7.56 -1.71 6.67
N PRO A 114 -7.74 -2.20 5.42
CA PRO A 114 -6.68 -2.09 4.41
C PRO A 114 -6.38 -0.65 3.99
N PRO A 115 -7.38 0.20 3.68
CA PRO A 115 -7.16 1.63 3.43
C PRO A 115 -6.41 2.34 4.57
N ALA A 116 -6.69 2.01 5.82
CA ALA A 116 -5.98 2.61 6.96
C ALA A 116 -4.48 2.22 6.96
N ILE A 117 -4.16 0.96 6.70
CA ILE A 117 -2.77 0.48 6.60
C ILE A 117 -2.06 1.15 5.43
N PHE A 118 -2.71 1.25 4.27
CA PHE A 118 -2.20 1.96 3.09
C PHE A 118 -1.91 3.44 3.42
N LEU A 119 -2.86 4.16 4.01
CA LEU A 119 -2.71 5.58 4.32
C LEU A 119 -1.57 5.82 5.31
N ALA A 120 -1.37 4.93 6.30
CA ALA A 120 -0.22 5.00 7.19
C ALA A 120 1.11 4.82 6.43
N GLY A 121 1.18 3.86 5.51
CA GLY A 121 2.34 3.65 4.64
C GLY A 121 2.60 4.82 3.69
N ALA A 122 1.55 5.35 3.07
CA ALA A 122 1.61 6.51 2.19
C ALA A 122 2.08 7.76 2.94
N ALA A 123 1.55 8.03 4.13
CA ALA A 123 1.96 9.14 4.97
C ALA A 123 3.44 9.04 5.36
N ALA A 124 3.87 7.88 5.88
CA ALA A 124 5.26 7.66 6.28
C ALA A 124 6.23 7.79 5.09
N THR A 125 5.93 7.18 3.94
CA THR A 125 6.78 7.33 2.76
C THR A 125 6.76 8.75 2.17
N THR A 126 5.65 9.48 2.28
CA THR A 126 5.59 10.92 1.91
C THR A 126 6.50 11.76 2.81
N LEU A 127 6.49 11.52 4.12
CA LEU A 127 7.39 12.18 5.07
C LEU A 127 8.85 11.89 4.74
N ALA A 128 9.18 10.64 4.41
CA ALA A 128 10.52 10.25 3.97
C ALA A 128 10.96 10.99 2.70
N ARG A 129 10.06 11.16 1.72
CA ARG A 129 10.32 11.92 0.49
C ARG A 129 10.53 13.41 0.79
N ARG A 130 9.73 14.00 1.67
CA ARG A 130 9.85 15.41 2.08
C ARG A 130 11.16 15.66 2.81
N ALA A 131 11.55 14.79 3.74
CA ALA A 131 12.82 14.91 4.46
C ALA A 131 14.02 14.96 3.51
N LYS A 132 14.04 14.08 2.49
CA LYS A 132 15.09 14.09 1.46
C LYS A 132 15.10 15.39 0.64
N ILE A 133 13.93 15.88 0.21
CA ILE A 133 13.87 17.12 -0.58
C ILE A 133 14.41 18.30 0.24
N LEU A 134 14.10 18.35 1.53
CA LEU A 134 14.58 19.41 2.43
C LEU A 134 16.09 19.30 2.71
N SER A 135 16.65 18.09 2.81
CA SER A 135 18.09 17.90 2.98
C SER A 135 18.91 18.26 1.74
N ASP A 136 18.32 18.13 0.55
CA ASP A 136 18.99 18.39 -0.73
C ASP A 136 18.91 19.90 -1.14
N GLN A 137 18.23 20.76 -0.36
CA GLN A 137 18.19 22.21 -0.63
C GLN A 137 19.53 22.88 -0.28
N PRO A 138 20.03 23.80 -1.13
CA PRO A 138 21.20 24.61 -0.79
C PRO A 138 20.89 25.51 0.41
N VAL A 139 21.84 25.63 1.34
CA VAL A 139 21.77 26.63 2.42
C VAL A 139 22.03 28.00 1.79
N ILE A 140 21.01 28.87 1.79
CA ILE A 140 21.12 30.28 1.37
C ILE A 140 21.45 31.12 2.60
#